data_AF-A0A3M7HNW5-F1
#
_entry.id   AF-A0A3M7HNW5-F1
#
_cell.length_a   1.000
_cell.length_b   1.000
_cell.length_c   1.000
_cell.angle_alpha   90.00
_cell.angle_beta   90.00
_cell.angle_gamma   90.00
#
_symmetry.space_group_name_H-M   'P 1'
#
loop_
_entity.id
_entity.type
_entity.pdbx_description
1 polymer ?
#
loop_
_entity_poly.entity_id
_entity_poly.type
_entity_poly.pdbx_seq_one_letter_code
_entity_poly.pdbx_strand_id
1 'polypeptide(L)'
;MAPRAPVDVALFRYTNIGGWDTTGLAALIGMVTPLNVLIGYDCTVHMSEELCDASITLPRAIMWSVAPNACLGILSLGKWGLRINITAFCFVLPLVVFAFFPLTKEVDRETFNFASVMFVGVLLIAFVYYVTRGKEVYDGTVALVKRDQK
;
A
#
# COMPACT_ATOMS: atom_id res chain seq x y z
N MET A 1 2.09 43.10 -5.85
CA MET A 1 1.20 42.17 -6.59
C MET A 1 2.06 41.25 -7.42
N ALA A 2 2.00 39.94 -7.22
CA ALA A 2 2.70 38.98 -8.08
C ALA A 2 2.09 39.02 -9.51
N PRO A 3 2.90 38.87 -10.57
CA PRO A 3 2.40 38.89 -11.95
C PRO A 3 1.40 37.74 -12.17
N ARG A 4 0.29 38.04 -12.86
CA ARG A 4 -0.73 37.03 -13.19
C ARG A 4 -0.18 36.13 -14.28
N ALA A 5 -0.09 34.83 -14.01
CA ALA A 5 0.27 33.87 -15.04
C ALA A 5 -0.82 33.86 -16.14
N PRO A 6 -0.43 33.77 -17.42
CA PRO A 6 -1.37 33.53 -18.51
C PRO A 6 -2.21 32.26 -18.25
N VAL A 7 -3.47 32.27 -18.69
CA VAL A 7 -4.41 31.15 -18.45
C VAL A 7 -3.93 29.86 -19.12
N ASP A 8 -3.27 29.95 -20.26
CA ASP A 8 -2.73 28.81 -20.99
C ASP A 8 -1.63 28.07 -20.20
N VAL A 9 -0.74 28.80 -19.55
CA VAL A 9 0.30 28.20 -18.71
C VAL A 9 -0.24 27.68 -17.40
N ALA A 10 -1.29 28.29 -16.85
CA ALA A 10 -1.89 27.85 -15.59
C ALA A 10 -2.75 26.59 -15.76
N LEU A 11 -3.48 26.45 -16.88
CA LEU A 11 -4.45 25.37 -17.06
C LEU A 11 -3.98 24.23 -17.96
N PHE A 12 -3.14 24.51 -18.97
CA PHE A 12 -2.84 23.53 -20.03
C PHE A 12 -1.36 23.17 -20.14
N ARG A 13 -0.46 23.83 -19.41
CA ARG A 13 0.97 23.50 -19.39
C ARG A 13 1.22 22.37 -18.39
N TYR A 14 1.34 21.15 -18.91
CA TYR A 14 1.82 20.01 -18.12
C TYR A 14 3.34 20.09 -17.93
N THR A 15 3.79 19.95 -16.69
CA THR A 15 5.22 19.89 -16.35
C THR A 15 5.60 18.45 -16.03
N ASN A 16 6.56 17.92 -16.78
CA ASN A 16 7.15 16.62 -16.50
C ASN A 16 8.48 16.81 -15.78
N ILE A 17 8.39 16.90 -14.46
CA ILE A 17 9.54 17.12 -13.57
C ILE A 17 10.44 15.89 -13.52
N GLY A 18 9.88 14.70 -13.78
CA GLY A 18 10.59 13.43 -13.72
C GLY A 18 11.36 13.06 -14.98
N GLY A 19 11.31 13.86 -16.05
CA GLY A 19 12.06 13.60 -17.28
C GLY A 19 11.58 12.38 -18.10
N TRP A 20 10.39 11.86 -17.83
CA TRP A 20 9.83 10.70 -18.53
C TRP A 20 9.48 11.02 -19.99
N ASP A 21 9.54 10.03 -20.89
CA ASP A 21 9.31 10.28 -22.32
C ASP A 21 7.86 10.67 -22.65
N THR A 22 6.90 10.33 -21.78
CA THR A 22 5.49 10.68 -21.93
C THR A 22 4.93 11.35 -20.68
N THR A 23 4.13 12.41 -20.88
CA THR A 23 3.41 13.10 -19.80
C THR A 23 2.44 12.19 -19.07
N GLY A 24 1.85 11.21 -19.77
CA GLY A 24 0.96 10.21 -19.17
C GLY A 24 1.67 9.30 -18.16
N LEU A 25 2.88 8.82 -18.48
CA LEU A 25 3.68 8.03 -17.55
C LEU A 25 4.12 8.88 -16.34
N ALA A 26 4.54 10.12 -16.57
CA ALA A 26 4.87 11.05 -15.48
C ALA A 26 3.67 11.31 -14.56
N ALA A 27 2.45 11.41 -15.10
CA ALA A 27 1.24 11.56 -14.31
C ALA A 27 0.92 10.31 -13.47
N LEU A 28 1.08 9.10 -14.03
CA LEU A 28 0.87 7.85 -13.29
C LEU A 28 1.88 7.68 -12.15
N ILE A 29 3.14 8.04 -12.38
CA ILE A 29 4.18 8.02 -11.34
C ILE A 29 3.93 9.11 -10.29
N GLY A 30 3.48 10.30 -10.69
CA GLY A 30 3.09 11.36 -9.76
C GLY A 30 1.95 10.96 -8.81
N MET A 31 1.05 10.09 -9.28
CA MET A 31 -0.04 9.51 -8.47
C MET A 31 0.43 8.48 -7.44
N VAL A 32 1.73 8.14 -7.38
CA VAL A 32 2.31 7.33 -6.29
C VAL A 32 2.34 8.12 -4.98
N THR A 33 2.43 9.45 -5.01
CA THR A 33 2.47 10.30 -3.80
C THR A 33 1.31 10.03 -2.82
N PRO A 34 0.03 10.01 -3.26
CA PRO A 34 -1.08 9.67 -2.36
C PRO A 34 -1.09 8.22 -1.88
N LEU A 35 -0.35 7.29 -2.52
CA LEU A 35 -0.22 5.92 -2.01
C LEU A 35 0.61 5.85 -0.72
N ASN A 36 1.48 6.82 -0.45
CA ASN A 36 2.20 6.87 0.84
C ASN A 36 1.25 7.00 2.03
N VAL A 37 0.00 7.44 1.83
CA VAL A 37 -1.02 7.43 2.89
C VAL A 37 -1.42 6.01 3.29
N LEU A 38 -1.24 5.02 2.42
CA LEU A 38 -1.53 3.60 2.70
C LEU A 38 -0.46 2.91 3.56
N ILE A 39 0.66 3.58 3.88
CA ILE A 39 1.68 3.07 4.80
C ILE A 39 1.08 2.72 6.18
N GLY A 40 -0.03 3.35 6.58
CA GLY A 40 -0.72 3.04 7.83
C GLY A 40 -1.18 1.57 7.98
N TYR A 41 -1.26 0.80 6.88
CA TYR A 41 -1.55 -0.64 6.93
C TYR A 41 -0.42 -1.45 7.59
N ASP A 42 0.83 -1.02 7.46
CA ASP A 42 1.99 -1.72 8.02
C ASP A 42 1.93 -1.80 9.56
N CYS A 43 1.47 -0.73 10.19
CA CYS A 43 1.26 -0.70 11.64
C CYS A 43 0.27 -1.80 12.11
N THR A 44 -0.70 -2.17 11.28
CA THR A 44 -1.70 -3.18 11.67
C THR A 44 -1.10 -4.59 11.69
N VAL A 45 -0.15 -4.88 10.79
CA VAL A 45 0.56 -6.17 10.81
C VAL A 45 1.61 -6.22 11.92
N HIS A 46 2.22 -5.11 12.29
CA HIS A 46 3.14 -5.07 13.44
C HIS A 46 2.42 -5.32 14.78
N MET A 47 1.23 -4.76 14.97
CA MET A 47 0.42 -5.06 16.16
C MET A 47 -0.10 -6.50 16.20
N SER A 48 0.13 -7.31 15.16
CA SER A 48 -0.29 -8.71 15.14
C SER A 48 0.46 -9.58 16.15
N GLU A 49 1.65 -9.18 16.57
CA GLU A 49 2.47 -9.92 17.56
C GLU A 49 1.86 -9.88 18.97
N GLU A 50 1.01 -8.89 19.25
CA GLU A 50 0.31 -8.73 20.54
C GLU A 50 -1.09 -9.37 20.53
N LEU A 51 -1.57 -9.84 19.37
CA LEU A 51 -2.89 -10.44 19.24
C LEU A 51 -2.85 -11.95 19.51
N CYS A 52 -3.70 -12.41 20.44
CA CYS A 52 -4.03 -13.83 20.54
C CYS A 52 -4.65 -14.32 19.22
N ASP A 53 -4.12 -15.41 18.69
CA ASP A 53 -4.48 -16.02 17.40
C ASP A 53 -4.39 -15.06 16.21
N ALA A 54 -3.26 -14.34 16.07
CA ALA A 54 -2.99 -13.39 14.99
C ALA A 54 -3.39 -13.89 13.58
N SER A 55 -3.15 -15.17 13.27
CA SER A 55 -3.49 -15.75 11.95
C SER A 55 -5.00 -15.78 11.62
N ILE A 56 -5.87 -15.66 12.62
CA ILE A 56 -7.34 -15.68 12.46
C ILE A 56 -7.96 -14.36 12.90
N THR A 57 -7.47 -13.79 14.01
CA THR A 57 -7.97 -12.55 14.60
C THR A 57 -7.61 -11.35 13.73
N LEU A 58 -6.40 -11.29 13.16
CA LEU A 58 -5.97 -10.16 12.32
C LEU A 58 -6.76 -10.06 11.02
N PRO A 59 -6.92 -11.13 10.20
CA PRO A 59 -7.75 -11.05 8.99
C PRO A 59 -9.20 -10.71 9.31
N ARG A 60 -9.75 -11.27 10.40
CA ARG A 60 -11.11 -10.94 10.84
C ARG A 60 -11.24 -9.48 11.23
N ALA A 61 -10.29 -8.91 11.98
CA ALA A 61 -10.32 -7.50 12.37
C ALA A 61 -10.27 -6.57 11.15
N ILE A 62 -9.42 -6.88 10.17
CA ILE A 62 -9.36 -6.14 8.89
C ILE A 62 -10.69 -6.26 8.14
N MET A 63 -11.27 -7.46 8.04
CA MET A 63 -12.56 -7.64 7.37
C MET A 63 -13.71 -6.94 8.12
N TRP A 64 -13.68 -6.92 9.46
CA TRP A 64 -14.64 -6.20 10.29
C TRP A 64 -14.50 -4.68 10.20
N SER A 65 -13.34 -4.14 9.85
CA SER A 65 -13.18 -2.70 9.58
C SER A 65 -13.61 -2.33 8.16
N VAL A 66 -13.33 -3.18 7.18
CA VAL A 66 -13.69 -2.96 5.77
C VAL A 66 -15.18 -3.16 5.51
N ALA A 67 -15.81 -4.16 6.14
CA ALA A 67 -17.21 -4.52 5.87
C ALA A 67 -18.22 -3.39 6.18
N PRO A 68 -18.16 -2.68 7.32
CA PRO A 68 -19.04 -1.55 7.59
C PRO A 68 -18.82 -0.39 6.61
N ASN A 69 -17.57 -0.09 6.24
CA ASN A 69 -17.25 0.94 5.27
C ASN A 69 -17.81 0.60 3.88
N ALA A 70 -17.67 -0.66 3.44
CA ALA A 70 -18.25 -1.14 2.20
C ALA A 70 -19.78 -1.15 2.25
N CYS A 71 -20.38 -1.54 3.38
CA CYS A 71 -21.82 -1.57 3.58
C CYS A 71 -22.43 -0.16 3.56
N LEU A 72 -21.80 0.81 4.23
CA LEU A 72 -22.20 2.23 4.17
C LEU A 72 -22.11 2.79 2.74
N GLY A 73 -21.08 2.42 1.97
CA GLY A 73 -20.97 2.77 0.56
C GLY A 73 -22.11 2.20 -0.30
N ILE A 74 -22.55 0.97 -0.01
CA ILE A 74 -23.70 0.34 -0.66
C ILE A 74 -25.02 0.98 -0.22
N LEU A 75 -25.16 1.38 1.04
CA LEU A 75 -26.38 2.04 1.54
C LEU A 75 -26.52 3.47 1.04
N SER A 76 -25.41 4.19 0.87
CA SER A 76 -25.42 5.58 0.40
C SER A 76 -25.59 5.71 -1.13
N LEU A 77 -25.03 4.78 -1.93
CA LEU A 77 -25.06 4.84 -3.40
C LEU A 77 -25.80 3.65 -4.07
N GLY A 78 -26.36 2.72 -3.30
CA GLY A 78 -27.05 1.54 -3.82
C GLY A 78 -26.14 0.65 -4.68
N LYS A 79 -26.66 0.15 -5.81
CA LYS A 79 -25.92 -0.68 -6.78
C LYS A 79 -24.70 0.04 -7.41
N TRP A 80 -24.65 1.37 -7.36
CA TRP A 80 -23.53 2.14 -7.88
C TRP A 80 -22.33 2.15 -6.92
N GLY A 81 -22.54 1.97 -5.62
CA GLY A 81 -21.47 1.90 -4.63
C GLY A 81 -20.49 0.75 -4.91
N LEU A 82 -21.01 -0.44 -5.22
CA LEU A 82 -20.18 -1.59 -5.57
C LEU A 82 -19.34 -1.35 -6.84
N ARG A 83 -19.93 -0.72 -7.86
CA ARG A 83 -19.24 -0.40 -9.12
C ARG A 83 -18.10 0.58 -8.89
N ILE A 84 -18.35 1.62 -8.12
CA ILE A 84 -17.34 2.64 -7.79
C ILE A 84 -16.20 2.00 -6.99
N ASN A 85 -16.50 1.13 -6.03
CA ASN A 85 -15.46 0.46 -5.24
C ASN A 85 -14.62 -0.50 -6.10
N ILE A 86 -15.24 -1.24 -7.02
CA ILE A 86 -14.51 -2.11 -7.97
C ILE A 86 -13.61 -1.26 -8.88
N THR A 87 -14.13 -0.16 -9.44
CA THR A 87 -13.32 0.74 -10.27
C THR A 87 -12.16 1.35 -9.48
N ALA A 88 -12.40 1.75 -8.22
CA ALA A 88 -11.34 2.25 -7.34
C ALA A 88 -10.28 1.17 -7.09
N PHE A 89 -10.68 -0.07 -6.80
CA PHE A 89 -9.75 -1.19 -6.63
C PHE A 89 -8.93 -1.47 -7.89
N CYS A 90 -9.58 -1.51 -9.06
CA CYS A 90 -8.91 -1.67 -10.35
C CYS A 90 -7.95 -0.52 -10.67
N PHE A 91 -8.25 0.71 -10.23
CA PHE A 91 -7.39 1.88 -10.41
C PHE A 91 -6.18 1.86 -9.46
N VAL A 92 -6.34 1.35 -8.23
CA VAL A 92 -5.27 1.22 -7.24
C VAL A 92 -4.30 0.09 -7.59
N LEU A 93 -4.75 -0.97 -8.26
CA LEU A 93 -3.89 -2.12 -8.59
C LEU A 93 -2.62 -1.76 -9.40
N PRO A 94 -2.71 -1.03 -10.54
CA PRO A 94 -1.51 -0.59 -11.27
C PRO A 94 -0.63 0.34 -10.42
N LEU A 95 -1.24 1.17 -9.58
CA LEU A 95 -0.52 2.11 -8.72
C LEU A 95 0.40 1.39 -7.73
N VAL A 96 0.02 0.22 -7.20
CA VAL A 96 0.90 -0.60 -6.35
C VAL A 96 2.17 -1.04 -7.08
N VAL A 97 2.09 -1.35 -8.37
CA VAL A 97 3.27 -1.70 -9.18
C VAL A 97 4.16 -0.48 -9.37
N PHE A 98 3.57 0.67 -9.70
CA PHE A 98 4.30 1.93 -9.85
C PHE A 98 4.85 2.47 -8.52
N ALA A 99 4.36 2.01 -7.37
CA ALA A 99 4.91 2.38 -6.06
C ALA A 99 6.36 1.94 -5.87
N PHE A 100 6.82 0.93 -6.63
CA PHE A 100 8.20 0.47 -6.64
C PHE A 100 9.04 1.08 -7.77
N PHE A 101 8.43 1.86 -8.68
CA PHE A 101 9.14 2.54 -9.76
C PHE A 101 9.89 3.78 -9.25
N PRO A 102 10.98 4.19 -9.93
CA PRO A 102 11.67 5.44 -9.60
C PRO A 102 10.76 6.64 -9.90
N LEU A 103 10.91 7.72 -9.12
CA LEU A 103 10.12 8.95 -9.29
C LEU A 103 10.60 9.78 -10.50
N THR A 104 11.89 9.67 -10.82
CA THR A 104 12.56 10.36 -11.93
C THR A 104 13.20 9.35 -12.88
N LYS A 105 13.36 9.73 -14.15
CA LYS A 105 14.04 8.93 -15.17
C LYS A 105 15.53 8.78 -14.87
N GLU A 106 16.15 9.86 -14.42
CA GLU A 106 17.54 9.85 -13.95
C GLU A 106 17.56 9.40 -12.50
N VAL A 107 18.29 8.31 -12.22
CA VAL A 107 18.29 7.65 -10.93
C VAL A 107 19.66 7.86 -10.28
N ASP A 108 19.70 8.83 -9.37
CA ASP A 108 20.83 9.04 -8.46
C ASP A 108 20.53 8.48 -7.07
N ARG A 109 21.56 8.38 -6.22
CA ARG A 109 21.43 7.86 -4.84
C ARG A 109 20.44 8.65 -3.99
N GLU A 110 20.26 9.93 -4.27
CA GLU A 110 19.32 10.78 -3.54
C GLU A 110 17.87 10.65 -4.04
N THR A 111 17.67 10.22 -5.29
CA THR A 111 16.33 10.16 -5.93
C THR A 111 15.83 8.74 -6.16
N PHE A 112 16.67 7.74 -5.88
CA PHE A 112 16.30 6.33 -6.01
C PHE A 112 15.15 5.97 -5.06
N ASN A 113 14.19 5.21 -5.58
CA ASN A 113 13.10 4.67 -4.76
C ASN A 113 13.59 3.45 -3.96
N PHE A 114 14.03 3.71 -2.72
CA PHE A 114 14.52 2.67 -1.80
C PHE A 114 13.44 1.71 -1.29
N ALA A 115 12.15 1.96 -1.53
CA ALA A 115 11.07 1.10 -1.07
C ALA A 115 11.20 -0.33 -1.64
N SER A 116 11.58 -0.45 -2.92
CA SER A 116 11.80 -1.75 -3.57
C SER A 116 12.90 -2.58 -2.90
N VAL A 117 14.03 -1.94 -2.60
CA VAL A 117 15.19 -2.59 -1.97
C VAL A 117 14.89 -2.97 -0.53
N MET A 118 14.24 -2.08 0.24
CA MET A 118 13.85 -2.38 1.62
C MET A 118 12.86 -3.55 1.67
N PHE A 119 11.83 -3.55 0.80
CA PHE A 119 10.81 -4.59 0.78
C PHE A 119 11.42 -5.97 0.47
N VAL A 120 12.23 -6.07 -0.59
CA VAL A 120 12.90 -7.33 -0.96
C VAL A 120 13.92 -7.75 0.09
N GLY A 121 14.69 -6.81 0.63
CA GLY A 121 15.71 -7.08 1.65
C GLY A 121 15.12 -7.65 2.94
N VAL A 122 14.06 -7.02 3.46
CA VAL A 122 13.37 -7.49 4.66
C VAL A 122 12.72 -8.85 4.42
N LEU A 123 12.06 -9.06 3.28
CA LEU A 123 11.47 -10.35 2.94
C LEU A 123 12.52 -11.46 2.86
N LEU A 124 13.67 -11.20 2.26
CA LEU A 124 14.77 -12.17 2.19
C LEU A 124 15.31 -12.50 3.58
N ILE A 125 15.57 -11.50 4.41
CA ILE A 125 16.05 -11.72 5.79
C ILE A 125 15.03 -12.51 6.61
N ALA A 126 13.75 -12.14 6.53
CA ALA A 126 12.66 -12.83 7.21
C ALA A 126 12.52 -14.29 6.72
N PHE A 127 12.63 -14.52 5.42
CA PHE A 127 12.58 -15.86 4.84
C PHE A 127 13.76 -16.73 5.30
N VAL A 128 14.99 -16.20 5.28
CA VAL A 128 16.17 -16.91 5.78
C VAL A 128 16.03 -17.23 7.27
N TYR A 129 15.60 -16.27 8.08
CA TYR A 129 15.34 -16.49 9.51
C TYR A 129 14.27 -17.57 9.73
N TYR A 130 13.17 -17.53 8.96
CA TYR A 130 12.09 -18.52 9.07
C TYR A 130 12.56 -19.95 8.77
N VAL A 131 13.30 -20.14 7.67
CA VAL A 131 13.77 -21.48 7.25
C VAL A 131 14.83 -22.04 8.21
N THR A 132 15.66 -21.18 8.80
CA THR A 132 16.77 -21.58 9.69
C THR A 132 16.34 -21.78 11.15
N ARG A 133 15.48 -20.91 11.68
CA ARG A 133 15.15 -20.84 13.11
C ARG A 133 13.67 -20.63 13.39
N GLY A 134 13.00 -19.79 12.59
CA GLY A 134 11.61 -19.42 12.83
C GLY A 134 10.67 -20.62 12.85
N LYS A 135 10.86 -21.61 11.96
CA LYS A 135 10.05 -22.84 11.96
C LYS A 135 10.15 -23.69 13.23
N GLU A 136 11.23 -23.54 14.02
CA GLU A 136 11.48 -24.33 15.23
C GLU A 136 11.05 -23.58 16.51
N VAL A 137 11.15 -22.26 16.50
CA VAL A 137 10.81 -21.39 17.64
C VAL A 137 9.35 -20.94 17.59
N TYR A 138 8.73 -20.93 16.41
CA TYR A 138 7.35 -20.49 16.22
C TYR A 138 6.35 -21.55 16.68
N ASP A 139 5.91 -21.43 17.92
CA ASP A 139 4.67 -22.08 18.39
C ASP A 139 3.50 -21.24 17.87
N GLY A 140 2.83 -21.73 16.82
CA GLY A 140 1.64 -21.08 16.27
C GLY A 140 0.57 -20.94 17.35
N THR A 141 -0.15 -19.82 17.38
CA THR A 141 -1.01 -19.45 18.52
C THR A 141 -2.10 -20.50 18.86
N VAL A 142 -2.54 -21.28 17.86
CA VAL A 142 -3.44 -22.44 18.03
C VAL A 142 -2.83 -23.56 18.90
N ALA A 143 -1.50 -23.72 18.88
CA ALA A 143 -0.78 -24.67 19.74
C ALA A 143 -0.72 -24.22 21.20
N LEU A 144 -0.71 -22.89 21.45
CA LEU A 144 -0.73 -22.31 22.80
C LEU A 144 -2.12 -22.40 23.43
N VAL A 145 -3.18 -22.08 22.70
CA VAL A 145 -4.57 -22.22 23.21
C VAL A 145 -4.89 -23.67 23.57
N LYS A 146 -4.45 -24.65 22.78
CA LYS A 146 -4.63 -26.09 23.10
C LYS A 146 -3.82 -26.56 24.30
N ARG A 147 -2.74 -25.87 24.67
CA ARG A 147 -1.96 -26.15 25.89
C ARG A 147 -2.63 -25.60 27.13
N ASP A 148 -3.26 -24.42 27.05
CA ASP A 148 -3.96 -23.77 28.17
C ASP A 148 -5.35 -24.39 28.48
N GLN A 149 -5.88 -25.18 27.54
CA GLN A 149 -7.15 -25.92 27.70
C GLN A 149 -6.96 -27.35 28.25
N LYS A 150 -5.74 -27.73 28.65
CA LYS A 150 -5.42 -29.01 29.30
C LYS A 150 -5.02 -28.79 30.75
#